data_AF-A0A6A4M968-F1
#
_entry.id   AF-A0A6A4M968-F1
#
_cell.length_a   1.000
_cell.length_b   1.000
_cell.length_c   1.000
_cell.angle_alpha   90.00
_cell.angle_beta   90.00
_cell.angle_gamma   90.00
#
_symmetry.space_group_name_H-M   'P 1'
#
loop_
_entity.id
_entity.type
_entity.pdbx_description
1 polymer ?
#
loop_
_entity_poly.entity_id
_entity_poly.type
_entity_poly.pdbx_seq_one_letter_code
_entity_poly.pdbx_strand_id
1 'polypeptide(L)'
;MARSMEKPKTLDDVTDKSKPWKVAETQCQLVVMPDSTDEAHKVARLLYRNGCEVLALGCNGALRLWRRYSSKNNQSGMATASVVPQQWQPASGLAMTNDVTGVNLEEVVPCMALSKYSYDYIISACGGEVSLFSLDDMQ
;
A
#
# COMPACT_ATOMS: atom_id res chain seq x y z
N MET A 1 49.98 2.32 -32.66
CA MET A 1 49.39 0.96 -32.81
C MET A 1 47.96 1.01 -32.31
N ALA A 2 47.04 0.43 -33.07
CA ALA A 2 45.59 0.54 -32.91
C ALA A 2 44.97 -0.79 -32.45
N ARG A 3 43.70 -0.69 -31.99
CA ARG A 3 42.72 -1.74 -31.58
C ARG A 3 43.00 -2.37 -30.20
N SER A 4 41.99 -2.59 -29.35
CA SER A 4 40.65 -3.09 -29.66
C SER A 4 39.54 -2.45 -28.84
N MET A 5 38.39 -2.27 -29.50
CA MET A 5 37.09 -2.01 -28.90
C MET A 5 36.57 -3.31 -28.26
N GLU A 6 35.93 -3.21 -27.09
CA GLU A 6 34.99 -4.24 -26.64
C GLU A 6 33.65 -3.59 -26.29
N LYS A 7 32.65 -3.93 -27.09
CA LYS A 7 31.22 -4.03 -26.79
C LYS A 7 30.78 -5.36 -27.39
N PRO A 8 29.62 -5.92 -27.03
CA PRO A 8 28.97 -6.03 -25.72
C PRO A 8 28.73 -7.53 -25.42
N LYS A 9 28.36 -7.90 -24.18
CA LYS A 9 27.78 -9.23 -23.93
C LYS A 9 26.42 -9.04 -23.29
N THR A 10 25.40 -9.13 -24.14
CA THR A 10 24.04 -9.54 -23.80
C THR A 10 24.09 -10.83 -22.99
N LEU A 11 23.48 -10.81 -21.81
CA LEU A 11 23.05 -12.02 -21.13
C LEU A 11 21.52 -11.95 -21.10
N ASP A 12 20.92 -12.60 -22.08
CA ASP A 12 19.50 -12.88 -22.13
C ASP A 12 19.05 -13.67 -20.89
N ASP A 13 17.80 -13.40 -20.52
CA ASP A 13 16.89 -14.26 -19.75
C ASP A 13 17.29 -14.60 -18.31
N VAL A 14 17.19 -13.61 -17.41
CA VAL A 14 16.92 -13.90 -15.99
C VAL A 14 15.42 -14.14 -15.86
N THR A 15 15.02 -15.38 -16.14
CA THR A 15 13.69 -15.90 -15.88
C THR A 15 13.28 -15.55 -14.44
N ASP A 16 12.19 -14.80 -14.35
CA ASP A 16 11.47 -14.44 -13.14
C ASP A 16 11.10 -15.68 -12.32
N LYS A 17 11.89 -15.93 -11.27
CA LYS A 17 11.50 -16.76 -10.13
C LYS A 17 11.98 -16.08 -8.87
N SER A 18 11.29 -15.02 -8.48
CA SER A 18 11.45 -14.41 -7.16
C SER A 18 11.18 -15.46 -6.07
N LYS A 19 12.25 -16.10 -5.59
CA LYS A 19 12.19 -16.94 -4.39
C LYS A 19 11.78 -16.06 -3.22
N PRO A 20 10.75 -16.42 -2.43
CA PRO A 20 10.44 -15.70 -1.21
C PRO A 20 11.64 -15.76 -0.26
N TRP A 21 12.15 -14.59 0.11
CA TRP A 21 13.26 -14.44 1.04
C TRP A 21 12.85 -14.99 2.42
N LYS A 22 13.44 -16.10 2.85
CA LYS A 22 13.21 -16.67 4.19
C LYS A 22 13.91 -15.82 5.25
N VAL A 23 13.21 -14.81 5.77
CA VAL A 23 13.61 -14.13 7.01
C VAL A 23 13.52 -15.15 8.15
N ALA A 24 14.46 -15.13 9.10
CA ALA A 24 14.37 -15.94 10.31
C ALA A 24 13.06 -15.61 11.06
N GLU A 25 12.09 -16.52 11.01
CA GLU A 25 10.69 -16.33 11.39
C GLU A 25 10.46 -16.17 12.91
N THR A 26 11.52 -16.06 13.72
CA THR A 26 11.41 -16.08 15.18
C THR A 26 11.02 -14.72 15.79
N GLN A 27 11.05 -13.62 15.03
CA GLN A 27 10.73 -12.27 15.51
C GLN A 27 9.79 -11.45 14.62
N CYS A 28 9.45 -11.94 13.43
CA CYS A 28 8.59 -11.25 12.48
C CYS A 28 7.46 -12.19 12.04
N GLN A 29 6.23 -11.69 12.02
CA GLN A 29 5.09 -12.40 11.45
C GLN A 29 4.77 -11.83 10.07
N LEU A 30 4.70 -12.71 9.06
CA LEU A 30 4.14 -12.36 7.76
C LEU A 30 2.61 -12.32 7.89
N VAL A 31 2.02 -11.20 7.48
CA VAL A 31 0.57 -11.08 7.35
C VAL A 31 0.25 -10.77 5.91
N VAL A 32 -0.58 -11.61 5.30
CA VAL A 32 -1.17 -11.35 3.99
C VAL A 32 -2.50 -10.64 4.24
N MET A 33 -2.63 -9.44 3.71
CA MET A 33 -3.87 -8.68 3.82
C MET A 33 -4.94 -9.32 2.93
N PRO A 34 -6.20 -9.41 3.37
CA PRO A 34 -7.27 -10.10 2.64
C PRO A 34 -7.72 -9.26 1.44
N ASP A 35 -6.86 -9.14 0.44
CA ASP A 35 -7.12 -8.50 -0.84
C ASP A 35 -7.02 -9.52 -1.96
N SER A 36 -7.70 -9.24 -3.08
CA SER A 36 -7.60 -10.06 -4.28
C SER A 36 -6.22 -9.92 -4.91
N THR A 37 -5.69 -11.04 -5.40
CA THR A 37 -4.42 -11.13 -6.14
C THR A 37 -4.50 -10.63 -7.58
N ASP A 38 -5.61 -10.01 -7.96
CA ASP A 38 -5.86 -9.53 -9.32
C ASP A 38 -4.99 -8.31 -9.65
N GLU A 39 -4.56 -8.17 -10.91
CA GLU A 39 -3.62 -7.14 -11.34
C GLU A 39 -4.19 -5.72 -11.14
N ALA A 40 -5.52 -5.59 -11.17
CA ALA A 40 -6.22 -4.35 -10.84
C ALA A 40 -5.97 -3.87 -9.39
N HIS A 41 -5.49 -4.75 -8.49
CA HIS A 41 -5.22 -4.46 -7.08
C HIS A 41 -3.73 -4.34 -6.76
N LYS A 42 -2.86 -4.21 -7.79
CA LYS A 42 -1.44 -3.87 -7.58
C LYS A 42 -1.32 -2.62 -6.72
N VAL A 43 -0.50 -2.68 -5.68
CA VAL A 43 -0.24 -1.57 -4.77
C VAL A 43 0.86 -0.68 -5.37
N ALA A 44 0.54 0.60 -5.57
CA ALA A 44 1.48 1.59 -6.09
C ALA A 44 2.26 2.30 -4.97
N ARG A 45 1.61 2.59 -3.84
CA ARG A 45 2.21 3.31 -2.70
C ARG A 45 1.72 2.73 -1.38
N LEU A 46 2.62 2.72 -0.39
CA LEU A 46 2.32 2.37 0.99
C LEU A 46 2.69 3.52 1.93
N LEU A 47 1.90 3.68 2.99
CA LEU A 47 2.18 4.63 4.07
C LEU A 47 1.87 3.98 5.42
N TYR A 48 2.83 4.03 6.35
CA TYR A 48 2.65 3.61 7.74
C TYR A 48 2.33 4.80 8.63
N ARG A 49 1.21 4.73 9.35
CA ARG A 49 0.78 5.73 10.34
C ARG A 49 0.81 5.13 11.74
N ASN A 50 1.40 5.87 12.68
CA ASN A 50 1.39 5.55 14.12
C ASN A 50 1.85 4.13 14.51
N GLY A 51 2.63 3.45 13.65
CA GLY A 51 3.12 2.08 13.89
C GLY A 51 2.07 0.97 13.89
N CYS A 52 0.79 1.31 13.72
CA CYS A 52 -0.35 0.40 13.90
C CYS A 52 -1.31 0.39 12.69
N GLU A 53 -1.09 1.30 11.75
CA GLU A 53 -1.95 1.53 10.61
C GLU A 53 -1.14 1.49 9.31
N VAL A 54 -1.70 0.82 8.31
CA VAL A 54 -1.11 0.70 6.97
C VAL A 54 -2.12 1.22 5.97
N LEU A 55 -1.67 2.15 5.14
CA LEU A 55 -2.43 2.69 4.01
C LEU A 55 -1.81 2.17 2.72
N ALA A 56 -2.63 1.67 1.81
CA ALA A 56 -2.22 1.32 0.45
C ALA A 56 -3.04 2.08 -0.58
N LEU A 57 -2.34 2.71 -1.52
CA LEU A 57 -2.94 3.25 -2.73
C LEU A 57 -2.66 2.28 -3.88
N GLY A 58 -3.72 1.74 -4.48
CA GLY A 58 -3.66 0.85 -5.63
C GLY A 58 -3.46 1.60 -6.95
N CYS A 59 -2.96 0.89 -7.97
CA CYS A 59 -2.86 1.41 -9.34
C CYS A 59 -4.25 1.75 -9.94
N ASN A 60 -5.32 1.15 -9.44
CA ASN A 60 -6.70 1.48 -9.80
C ASN A 60 -7.27 2.71 -9.08
N GLY A 61 -6.46 3.42 -8.28
CA GLY A 61 -6.90 4.58 -7.51
C GLY A 61 -7.65 4.25 -6.22
N ALA A 62 -7.81 2.97 -5.85
CA ALA A 62 -8.42 2.58 -4.58
C ALA A 62 -7.44 2.79 -3.42
N LEU A 63 -7.92 3.43 -2.35
CA LEU A 63 -7.20 3.62 -1.10
C LEU A 63 -7.78 2.68 -0.04
N ARG A 64 -6.91 1.84 0.54
CA ARG A 64 -7.27 0.91 1.61
C ARG A 64 -6.49 1.24 2.87
N LEU A 65 -7.19 1.20 4.01
CA LEU A 65 -6.60 1.39 5.34
C LEU A 65 -6.78 0.11 6.13
N TRP A 66 -5.72 -0.37 6.75
CA TRP A 66 -5.79 -1.42 7.74
C TRP A 66 -5.31 -0.92 9.08
N ARG A 67 -6.10 -1.19 10.11
CA ARG A 67 -5.81 -0.82 11.49
C ARG A 67 -5.64 -2.10 12.32
N ARG A 68 -4.66 -2.10 13.21
CA ARG A 68 -4.66 -3.05 14.33
C ARG A 68 -5.62 -2.53 15.39
N TYR A 69 -6.78 -3.14 15.49
CA TYR A 69 -7.67 -2.90 16.63
C TYR A 69 -7.10 -3.57 17.87
N SER A 70 -7.07 -2.86 18.99
CA SER A 70 -6.98 -3.52 20.28
C SER A 70 -8.25 -4.37 20.44
N SER A 71 -8.13 -5.70 20.44
CA SER A 71 -9.26 -6.54 20.85
C SER A 71 -9.73 -6.09 22.24
N LYS A 72 -11.02 -6.31 22.59
CA LYS A 72 -11.52 -6.05 23.96
C LYS A 72 -10.67 -6.72 25.06
N ASN A 73 -9.89 -7.75 24.71
CA ASN A 73 -9.02 -8.48 25.62
C ASN A 73 -7.62 -7.84 25.78
N ASN A 74 -7.27 -6.85 24.97
CA ASN A 74 -6.02 -6.08 25.08
C ASN A 74 -6.26 -4.74 25.77
N GLN A 75 -6.40 -4.77 27.11
CA GLN A 75 -6.57 -3.58 27.95
C GLN A 75 -5.41 -2.56 27.85
N SER A 76 -4.28 -2.96 27.27
CA SER A 76 -3.08 -2.12 27.14
C SER A 76 -3.08 -1.19 25.91
N GLY A 77 -3.98 -1.36 24.94
CA GLY A 77 -3.96 -0.56 23.69
C GLY A 77 -2.70 -0.72 22.82
N MET A 78 -1.80 -1.65 23.17
CA MET A 78 -0.50 -1.82 22.52
C MET A 78 -0.65 -2.65 21.24
N ALA A 79 -0.09 -2.17 20.13
CA ALA A 79 -0.06 -2.93 18.89
C ALA A 79 0.91 -4.12 19.01
N THR A 80 0.35 -5.31 19.09
CA THR A 80 1.13 -6.57 19.09
C THR A 80 1.21 -7.11 17.67
N ALA A 81 2.36 -7.72 17.33
CA ALA A 81 2.54 -8.37 16.03
C ALA A 81 1.60 -9.58 15.84
N SER A 82 1.09 -10.14 16.93
CA SER A 82 0.17 -11.28 16.97
C SER A 82 -1.26 -10.99 16.53
N VAL A 83 -1.63 -9.73 16.32
CA VAL A 83 -2.97 -9.35 15.86
C VAL A 83 -2.92 -8.97 14.40
N VAL A 84 -3.65 -9.72 13.58
CA VAL A 84 -3.83 -9.46 12.14
C VAL A 84 -4.58 -8.12 11.97
N PRO A 85 -3.99 -7.11 11.29
CA PRO A 85 -4.67 -5.86 11.00
C PRO A 85 -5.96 -6.12 10.21
N GLN A 86 -7.04 -5.42 10.57
CA GLN A 86 -8.32 -5.51 9.89
C GLN A 86 -8.49 -4.32 8.95
N GLN A 87 -9.17 -4.52 7.83
CA GLN A 87 -9.47 -3.44 6.91
C GLN A 87 -10.50 -2.52 7.55
N TRP A 88 -10.13 -1.25 7.69
CA TRP A 88 -11.03 -0.21 8.11
C TRP A 88 -11.88 0.26 6.91
N GLN A 89 -13.16 0.53 7.17
CA GLN A 89 -14.06 1.13 6.19
C GLN A 89 -14.66 2.41 6.79
N PRO A 90 -14.82 3.48 6.00
CA PRO A 90 -15.48 4.70 6.47
C PRO A 90 -16.92 4.41 6.94
N ALA A 91 -17.39 5.15 7.95
CA ALA A 91 -18.76 5.04 8.44
C ALA A 91 -19.82 5.34 7.37
N SER A 92 -19.47 6.14 6.35
CA SER A 92 -20.32 6.40 5.20
C SER A 92 -20.58 5.15 4.32
N GLY A 93 -19.79 4.08 4.50
CA GLY A 93 -19.80 2.91 3.64
C GLY A 93 -19.24 3.17 2.23
N LEU A 94 -18.83 4.40 1.92
CA LEU A 94 -18.26 4.75 0.63
C LEU A 94 -16.79 4.30 0.59
N ALA A 95 -16.41 3.57 -0.46
CA ALA A 95 -15.02 3.22 -0.68
C ALA A 95 -14.17 4.47 -0.95
N MET A 96 -13.00 4.58 -0.33
CA MET A 96 -12.04 5.65 -0.62
C MET A 96 -11.37 5.36 -1.96
N THR A 97 -11.90 5.91 -3.05
CA THR A 97 -11.40 5.66 -4.41
C THR A 97 -11.28 6.99 -5.16
N ASN A 98 -10.17 7.19 -5.86
CA ASN A 98 -10.00 8.35 -6.73
C ASN A 98 -10.84 8.18 -8.01
N ASP A 99 -11.34 9.28 -8.56
CA ASP A 99 -11.95 9.23 -9.90
C ASP A 99 -10.86 9.00 -10.95
N VAL A 100 -10.96 7.87 -11.64
CA VAL A 100 -10.05 7.43 -12.70
C VAL A 100 -10.77 7.37 -14.06
N THR A 101 -11.95 7.98 -14.17
CA THR A 101 -12.72 8.00 -15.42
C THR A 101 -11.93 8.70 -16.51
N GLY A 102 -11.68 7.99 -17.62
CA GLY A 102 -10.89 8.51 -18.74
C GLY A 102 -9.38 8.55 -18.52
N VAL A 103 -8.88 8.01 -17.41
CA VAL A 103 -7.44 7.95 -17.12
C VAL A 103 -6.82 6.66 -17.71
N ASN A 104 -5.69 6.79 -18.40
CA ASN A 104 -4.86 5.66 -18.78
C ASN A 104 -3.98 5.23 -17.61
N LEU A 105 -4.42 4.22 -16.84
CA LEU A 105 -3.77 3.79 -15.60
C LEU A 105 -2.34 3.25 -15.79
N GLU A 106 -1.97 2.80 -16.99
CA GLU A 106 -0.63 2.27 -17.29
C GLU A 106 0.45 3.36 -17.36
N GLU A 107 0.06 4.61 -17.64
CA GLU A 107 0.97 5.76 -17.80
C GLU A 107 1.02 6.66 -16.56
N VAL A 108 0.25 6.31 -15.52
CA VAL A 108 0.06 7.13 -14.34
C VAL A 108 0.90 6.62 -13.18
N VAL A 109 1.43 7.55 -12.40
CA VAL A 109 2.09 7.24 -11.13
C VAL A 109 1.21 7.74 -9.98
N PRO A 110 0.48 6.85 -9.28
CA PRO A 110 -0.33 7.25 -8.14
C PRO A 110 0.52 7.84 -7.01
N CYS A 111 -0.05 8.82 -6.32
CA CYS A 111 0.59 9.47 -5.18
C CYS A 111 -0.41 9.73 -4.06
N MET A 112 0.09 9.77 -2.82
CA MET A 112 -0.68 10.13 -1.65
C MET A 112 0.19 10.85 -0.62
N ALA A 113 -0.45 11.68 0.19
CA ALA A 113 0.18 12.33 1.33
C ALA A 113 -0.81 12.43 2.50
N LEU A 114 -0.27 12.34 3.72
CA LEU A 114 -1.03 12.56 4.95
C LEU A 114 -0.95 14.01 5.39
N SER A 115 -2.00 14.48 6.06
CA SER A 115 -1.97 15.77 6.74
C SER A 115 -0.87 15.76 7.81
N LYS A 116 -0.09 16.84 7.85
CA LYS A 116 1.05 16.97 8.76
C LYS A 116 0.65 17.06 10.23
N TYR A 117 -0.49 17.69 10.52
CA TYR A 117 -0.84 18.09 11.88
C TYR A 117 -1.86 17.17 12.52
N SER A 118 -2.95 16.87 11.83
CA SER A 118 -3.99 15.97 12.36
C SER A 118 -3.69 14.50 12.06
N TYR A 119 -2.97 14.20 10.97
CA TYR A 119 -2.84 12.85 10.41
C TYR A 119 -4.19 12.16 10.09
N ASP A 120 -5.30 12.90 10.15
CA ASP A 120 -6.66 12.37 9.97
C ASP A 120 -7.20 12.62 8.56
N TYR A 121 -6.40 13.26 7.69
CA TYR A 121 -6.75 13.47 6.29
C TYR A 121 -5.66 12.92 5.38
N ILE A 122 -6.11 12.34 4.28
CA ILE A 122 -5.24 11.94 3.17
C ILE A 122 -5.66 12.71 1.94
N ILE A 123 -4.66 13.22 1.21
CA ILE A 123 -4.83 13.60 -0.18
C ILE A 123 -4.22 12.52 -1.06
N SER A 124 -4.88 12.17 -2.16
CA SER A 124 -4.33 11.28 -3.16
C SER A 124 -4.71 11.70 -4.57
N ALA A 125 -3.95 11.23 -5.54
CA ALA A 125 -4.27 11.35 -6.95
C ALA A 125 -3.82 10.10 -7.71
N CYS A 126 -4.57 9.79 -8.77
CA CYS A 126 -4.28 8.70 -9.70
C CYS A 126 -4.50 9.20 -11.14
N GLY A 127 -3.73 10.21 -11.56
CA GLY A 127 -3.74 10.73 -12.94
C GLY A 127 -4.88 11.68 -13.29
N GLY A 128 -5.99 11.63 -12.55
CA GLY A 128 -7.13 12.55 -12.64
C GLY A 128 -7.14 13.61 -11.54
N GLU A 129 -8.34 13.89 -11.03
CA GLU A 129 -8.55 14.85 -9.94
C GLU A 129 -7.91 14.40 -8.62
N VAL A 130 -7.58 15.38 -7.78
CA VAL A 130 -7.07 15.14 -6.43
C VAL A 130 -8.24 14.88 -5.49
N SER A 131 -8.22 13.75 -4.81
CA SER A 131 -9.21 13.40 -3.79
C SER A 131 -8.69 13.73 -2.38
N LEU A 132 -9.60 14.16 -1.50
CA LEU A 132 -9.35 14.34 -0.07
C LEU A 132 -10.24 13.38 0.71
N PHE A 133 -9.63 12.53 1.54
CA PHE A 133 -10.32 11.56 2.39
C PHE A 133 -10.14 11.89 3.86
N SER A 134 -11.22 11.77 4.63
CA SER A 134 -11.17 11.77 6.10
C SER A 134 -10.98 10.35 6.61
N LEU A 135 -10.09 10.19 7.58
CA LEU A 135 -9.82 8.94 8.29
C LEU A 135 -10.54 8.86 9.64
N ASP A 136 -11.32 9.88 10.00
CA ASP A 136 -11.96 9.93 11.31
C ASP A 136 -13.02 8.84 11.49
N ASP A 137 -13.07 8.32 12.72
CA ASP A 137 -14.05 7.35 13.21
C ASP A 137 -15.31 8.02 13.78
N MET A 138 -15.54 9.31 13.52
CA MET A 138 -16.64 10.08 14.14
C MET A 138 -17.99 9.38 13.92
N GLN A 139 -18.43 8.70 14.97
CA GLN A 139 -19.76 8.15 15.17
C GLN A 139 -20.44 8.94 16.29
#